data_AF-A0A1B6E5D0-F1
#
_entry.id   AF-A0A1B6E5D0-F1
#
_cell.length_a   1.000
_cell.length_b   1.000
_cell.length_c   1.000
_cell.angle_alpha   90.00
_cell.angle_beta   90.00
_cell.angle_gamma   90.00
#
_symmetry.space_group_name_H-M   'P 1'
#
loop_
_entity.id
_entity.type
_entity.pdbx_description
1 polymer ?
#
loop_
_entity_poly.entity_id
_entity_poly.type
_entity_poly.pdbx_seq_one_letter_code
_entity_poly.pdbx_strand_id
1 'polypeptide(L)'
;MFHKMNCGYTSSFFAHPTSIFVSYLENLSLSLYDTMRPLVVHMKHLETLAELCSILRLEMLQEQVQHNPIALEAFGRVAEQLLQDVQERLVFRAHLYLKTDIAQYNPSPGDLAYPEKLEMMESIAQSMHEQEMAALSRSESRASLVSIGSTASVEVARINSHSKPAISASPGDLHGMWYPPVRRTLVCLSRLYRCVERPIFQGLSQEALSMCIQSISDAAQAIKSNKTTLDGELFQVKHLLILREQIAPFQVDFTVKEMSFDFSKMKSAAFELLQKRSRLFSTNALLQFLLEGSPVVREQWIDSRKDVDRQLKLSCEAFIADATNSIVGSLNGFLEKVQIVTALNEKLRPQQWSEPTEVGAIVQETSRNIKTKLPVIQRSMQLYLANRDTEFILYRPIKNNIVGSLTKLQNVLNTSNYSAEDRMVIGCPTPEQVTILLSSASLLINPDHRKQANENQN
;
A
#
# COMPACT_ATOMS: atom_id res chain seq x y z
N MET A 1 -16.36 25.44 -56.34
CA MET A 1 -16.91 24.62 -57.44
C MET A 1 -15.95 23.49 -57.84
N PHE A 2 -15.31 22.83 -56.86
CA PHE A 2 -14.40 21.68 -57.05
C PHE A 2 -14.54 20.68 -55.88
N HIS A 3 -15.76 20.48 -55.39
CA HIS A 3 -16.02 19.58 -54.25
C HIS A 3 -17.12 18.53 -54.50
N LYS A 4 -17.58 18.36 -55.75
CA LYS A 4 -18.70 17.44 -56.07
C LYS A 4 -18.58 16.63 -57.37
N MET A 5 -17.41 16.63 -58.01
CA MET A 5 -17.15 15.79 -59.19
C MET A 5 -15.89 14.96 -58.91
N ASN A 6 -16.06 13.78 -58.31
CA ASN A 6 -15.13 12.63 -58.39
C ASN A 6 -15.53 11.42 -57.51
N CYS A 7 -16.65 11.45 -56.78
CA CYS A 7 -17.10 10.31 -55.96
C CYS A 7 -17.79 9.17 -56.72
N GLY A 8 -17.93 9.23 -58.05
CA GLY A 8 -18.59 8.15 -58.81
C GLY A 8 -17.63 7.12 -59.40
N TYR A 9 -16.41 7.54 -59.80
CA TYR A 9 -15.49 6.65 -60.52
C TYR A 9 -14.51 5.91 -59.61
N THR A 10 -14.12 6.48 -58.46
CA THR A 10 -13.23 5.80 -57.51
C THR A 10 -13.95 4.68 -56.75
N SER A 11 -15.22 4.87 -56.39
CA SER A 11 -16.02 3.83 -55.72
C SER A 11 -16.29 2.61 -56.62
N SER A 12 -16.35 2.80 -57.94
CA SER A 12 -16.61 1.72 -58.91
C SER A 12 -15.33 1.02 -59.37
N PHE A 13 -14.18 1.70 -59.36
CA PHE A 13 -12.90 1.10 -59.75
C PHE A 13 -12.33 0.16 -58.66
N PHE A 14 -12.59 0.47 -57.39
CA PHE A 14 -12.19 -0.36 -56.24
C PHE A 14 -13.26 -1.37 -55.79
N ALA A 15 -14.38 -1.48 -56.51
CA ALA A 15 -15.47 -2.41 -56.14
C ALA A 15 -15.09 -3.89 -56.30
N HIS A 16 -14.05 -4.21 -57.09
CA HIS A 16 -13.53 -5.56 -57.24
C HIS A 16 -12.02 -5.55 -56.96
N PRO A 17 -11.55 -6.11 -55.82
CA PRO A 17 -10.12 -6.19 -55.54
C PRO A 17 -9.46 -7.05 -56.63
N THR A 18 -8.71 -6.39 -57.53
CA THR A 18 -7.93 -7.09 -58.53
C THR A 18 -6.69 -7.65 -57.84
N SER A 19 -6.32 -8.91 -58.14
CA SER A 19 -5.17 -9.56 -57.50
C SER A 19 -3.88 -8.72 -57.56
N ILE A 20 -3.66 -8.01 -58.68
CA ILE A 20 -2.52 -7.11 -58.88
C ILE A 20 -2.52 -5.93 -57.90
N PHE A 21 -3.69 -5.35 -57.63
CA PHE A 21 -3.83 -4.22 -56.70
C PHE A 21 -3.59 -4.66 -55.25
N VAL A 22 -4.09 -5.84 -54.88
CA VAL A 22 -3.83 -6.43 -53.55
C VAL A 22 -2.34 -6.67 -53.36
N SER A 23 -1.66 -7.29 -54.33
CA SER A 23 -0.20 -7.51 -54.26
C SER A 23 0.59 -6.20 -54.23
N TYR A 24 0.12 -5.14 -54.91
CA TYR A 24 0.75 -3.82 -54.81
C TYR A 24 0.60 -3.22 -53.40
N LEU A 25 -0.59 -3.29 -52.80
CA LEU A 25 -0.83 -2.81 -51.43
C LEU A 25 -0.05 -3.61 -50.39
N GLU A 26 0.10 -4.92 -50.58
CA GLU A 26 0.96 -5.76 -49.74
C GLU A 26 2.41 -5.28 -49.79
N ASN A 27 2.97 -5.06 -50.98
CA ASN A 27 4.35 -4.55 -51.11
C ASN A 27 4.55 -3.16 -50.50
N LEU A 28 3.57 -2.26 -50.67
CA LEU A 28 3.62 -0.93 -50.05
C LEU A 28 3.58 -1.04 -48.51
N SER A 29 2.69 -1.90 -47.99
CA SER A 29 2.55 -2.13 -46.56
C SER A 29 3.82 -2.76 -45.97
N LEU A 30 4.43 -3.72 -46.67
CA LEU A 30 5.71 -4.32 -46.28
C LEU A 30 6.86 -3.28 -46.28
N SER A 31 6.91 -2.40 -47.28
CA SER A 31 7.91 -1.31 -47.30
C SER A 31 7.74 -0.35 -46.11
N LEU A 32 6.50 -0.06 -45.71
CA LEU A 32 6.21 0.70 -44.50
C LEU A 32 6.69 -0.04 -43.24
N TYR A 33 6.43 -1.35 -43.15
CA TYR A 33 6.89 -2.18 -42.05
C TYR A 33 8.42 -2.18 -41.93
N ASP A 34 9.13 -2.41 -43.03
CA ASP A 34 10.59 -2.46 -43.08
C ASP A 34 11.24 -1.13 -42.69
N THR A 35 10.53 -0.01 -42.91
CA THR A 35 10.98 1.33 -42.51
C THR A 35 10.68 1.61 -41.03
N MET A 36 9.51 1.20 -40.54
CA MET A 36 9.06 1.50 -39.17
C MET A 36 9.68 0.58 -38.13
N ARG A 37 9.89 -0.70 -38.46
CA ARG A 37 10.41 -1.71 -37.52
C ARG A 37 11.76 -1.33 -36.90
N PRO A 38 12.78 -0.85 -37.66
CA PRO A 38 14.03 -0.38 -37.06
C PRO A 38 13.81 0.76 -36.07
N LEU A 39 12.87 1.68 -36.34
CA LEU A 39 12.57 2.78 -35.43
C LEU A 39 12.03 2.24 -34.10
N VAL A 40 11.06 1.33 -34.15
CA VAL A 40 10.48 0.68 -32.96
C VAL A 40 11.54 0.01 -32.09
N VAL A 41 12.44 -0.76 -32.70
CA VAL A 41 13.51 -1.48 -31.97
C VAL A 41 14.44 -0.51 -31.22
N HIS A 42 14.67 0.69 -31.76
CA HIS A 42 15.55 1.68 -31.14
C HIS A 42 14.85 2.59 -30.14
N MET A 43 13.52 2.55 -30.05
CA MET A 43 12.77 3.34 -29.06
C MET A 43 13.15 2.93 -27.64
N LYS A 44 13.43 3.94 -26.82
CA LYS A 44 13.84 3.78 -25.41
C LYS A 44 12.77 4.21 -24.43
N HIS A 45 11.93 5.17 -24.80
CA HIS A 45 10.93 5.78 -23.93
C HIS A 45 9.67 4.94 -23.86
N LEU A 46 9.22 4.66 -22.64
CA LEU A 46 8.04 3.82 -22.39
C LEU A 46 6.77 4.54 -22.83
N GLU A 47 6.73 5.86 -22.66
CA GLU A 47 5.63 6.74 -23.05
C GLU A 47 5.35 6.64 -24.55
N THR A 48 6.38 6.84 -25.37
CA THR A 48 6.24 6.84 -26.83
C THR A 48 5.83 5.47 -27.36
N LEU A 49 6.32 4.38 -26.75
CA LEU A 49 5.91 3.01 -27.10
C LEU A 49 4.44 2.76 -26.74
N ALA A 50 3.98 3.22 -25.57
CA ALA A 50 2.59 3.08 -25.14
C ALA A 50 1.62 3.90 -26.00
N GLU A 51 2.01 5.12 -26.39
CA GLU A 51 1.26 5.95 -27.34
C GLU A 51 1.18 5.26 -28.72
N LEU A 52 2.29 4.75 -29.22
CA LEU A 52 2.32 4.03 -30.50
C LEU A 52 1.45 2.77 -30.46
N CYS A 53 1.46 2.00 -29.37
CA CYS A 53 0.52 0.89 -29.17
C CYS A 53 -0.93 1.36 -29.24
N SER A 54 -1.24 2.49 -28.60
CA SER A 54 -2.60 3.03 -28.56
C SER A 54 -3.07 3.49 -29.94
N ILE A 55 -2.23 4.19 -30.69
CA ILE A 55 -2.51 4.65 -32.06
C ILE A 55 -2.72 3.46 -33.00
N LEU A 56 -1.81 2.48 -32.98
CA LEU A 56 -1.92 1.29 -33.82
C LEU A 56 -3.19 0.49 -33.52
N ARG A 57 -3.53 0.32 -32.23
CA ARG A 57 -4.69 -0.46 -31.82
C ARG A 57 -6.02 0.25 -32.06
N LEU A 58 -6.14 1.49 -31.60
CA LEU A 58 -7.40 2.23 -31.61
C LEU A 58 -7.63 2.92 -32.96
N GLU A 59 -6.68 3.74 -33.40
CA GLU A 59 -6.86 4.55 -34.61
C GLU A 59 -6.68 3.70 -35.88
N MET A 60 -5.59 2.93 -35.98
CA MET A 60 -5.30 2.21 -37.23
C MET A 60 -6.16 0.95 -37.38
N LEU A 61 -6.15 0.06 -36.40
CA LEU A 61 -6.86 -1.22 -36.51
C LEU A 61 -8.37 -1.07 -36.28
N GLN A 62 -8.79 -0.47 -35.17
CA GLN A 62 -10.23 -0.37 -34.84
C GLN A 62 -10.96 0.69 -35.66
N GLU A 63 -10.39 1.88 -35.87
CA GLU A 63 -11.09 2.93 -36.62
C GLU A 63 -10.89 2.82 -38.14
N GLN A 64 -9.68 2.57 -38.66
CA GLN A 64 -9.52 2.52 -40.13
C GLN A 64 -9.83 1.14 -40.72
N VAL A 65 -9.17 0.08 -40.22
CA VAL A 65 -9.25 -1.25 -40.83
C VAL A 65 -10.63 -1.89 -40.64
N GLN A 66 -11.27 -1.77 -39.46
CA GLN A 66 -12.61 -2.34 -39.26
C GLN A 66 -13.70 -1.66 -40.10
N HIS A 67 -13.54 -0.37 -40.45
CA HIS A 67 -14.50 0.33 -41.31
C HIS A 67 -14.38 -0.08 -42.79
N ASN A 68 -13.19 -0.52 -43.23
CA ASN A 68 -12.93 -0.94 -44.61
C ASN A 68 -12.09 -2.24 -44.68
N PRO A 69 -12.63 -3.39 -44.22
CA PRO A 69 -11.84 -4.61 -44.00
C PRO A 69 -11.29 -5.21 -45.29
N ILE A 70 -12.05 -5.10 -46.40
CA ILE A 70 -11.66 -5.70 -47.69
C ILE A 70 -10.56 -4.86 -48.37
N ALA A 71 -10.62 -3.53 -48.25
CA ALA A 71 -9.67 -2.65 -48.93
C ALA A 71 -8.34 -2.52 -48.17
N LEU A 72 -8.37 -2.60 -46.83
CA LEU A 72 -7.22 -2.38 -45.96
C LEU A 72 -6.66 -3.69 -45.36
N GLU A 73 -7.07 -4.86 -45.85
CA GLU A 73 -6.64 -6.15 -45.30
C GLU A 73 -5.11 -6.28 -45.24
N ALA A 74 -4.41 -5.94 -46.33
CA ALA A 74 -2.96 -6.01 -46.42
C ALA A 74 -2.25 -5.08 -45.41
N PHE A 75 -2.77 -3.87 -45.25
CA PHE A 75 -2.26 -2.91 -44.25
C PHE A 75 -2.57 -3.37 -42.82
N GLY A 76 -3.76 -3.91 -42.59
CA GLY A 76 -4.18 -4.43 -41.28
C GLY A 76 -3.25 -5.51 -40.76
N ARG A 77 -2.86 -6.48 -41.61
CA ARG A 77 -1.89 -7.52 -41.24
C ARG A 77 -0.53 -6.94 -40.83
N VAL A 78 -0.04 -5.96 -41.59
CA VAL A 78 1.22 -5.28 -41.27
C VAL A 78 1.10 -4.45 -39.98
N ALA A 79 0.00 -3.74 -39.78
CA ALA A 79 -0.25 -2.94 -38.58
C ALA A 79 -0.38 -3.83 -37.33
N GLU A 80 -1.00 -5.01 -37.44
CA GLU A 80 -1.02 -6.01 -36.36
C GLU A 80 0.39 -6.53 -36.05
N GLN A 81 1.17 -6.88 -37.07
CA GLN A 81 2.55 -7.33 -36.88
C GLN A 81 3.42 -6.24 -36.23
N LEU A 82 3.27 -4.99 -36.66
CA LEU A 82 3.97 -3.86 -36.05
C LEU A 82 3.49 -3.63 -34.60
N LEU A 83 2.19 -3.76 -34.33
CA LEU A 83 1.65 -3.65 -32.98
C LEU A 83 2.27 -4.70 -32.03
N GLN A 84 2.43 -5.94 -32.50
CA GLN A 84 3.09 -7.01 -31.73
C GLN A 84 4.56 -6.65 -31.44
N ASP A 85 5.33 -6.20 -32.43
CA ASP A 85 6.73 -5.77 -32.24
C ASP A 85 6.82 -4.60 -31.23
N VAL A 86 5.90 -3.63 -31.30
CA VAL A 86 5.85 -2.51 -30.35
C VAL A 86 5.48 -2.98 -28.95
N GLN A 87 4.53 -3.92 -28.82
CA GLN A 87 4.15 -4.50 -27.53
C GLN A 87 5.29 -5.29 -26.89
N GLU A 88 5.97 -6.15 -27.65
CA GLU A 88 7.15 -6.88 -27.15
C GLU A 88 8.23 -5.90 -26.69
N ARG A 89 8.48 -4.85 -27.47
CA ARG A 89 9.44 -3.81 -27.11
C ARG A 89 9.01 -3.06 -25.85
N LEU A 90 7.72 -2.71 -25.73
CA LEU A 90 7.15 -2.05 -24.57
C LEU A 90 7.32 -2.90 -23.31
N VAL A 91 7.02 -4.20 -23.38
CA VAL A 91 7.19 -5.16 -22.29
C VAL A 91 8.66 -5.24 -21.85
N PHE A 92 9.58 -5.37 -22.80
CA PHE A 92 11.02 -5.38 -22.50
C PHE A 92 11.49 -4.09 -21.81
N ARG A 93 11.08 -2.93 -22.34
CA ARG A 93 11.44 -1.63 -21.76
C ARG A 93 10.79 -1.43 -20.39
N ALA A 94 9.58 -1.93 -20.18
CA ALA A 94 8.90 -1.89 -18.89
C ALA A 94 9.66 -2.69 -17.85
N HIS A 95 10.04 -3.93 -18.15
CA HIS A 95 10.83 -4.75 -17.22
C HIS A 95 12.17 -4.10 -16.85
N LEU A 96 12.87 -3.51 -17.82
CA LEU A 96 14.10 -2.75 -17.53
C LEU A 96 13.84 -1.53 -16.63
N TYR A 97 12.76 -0.79 -16.89
CA TYR A 97 12.34 0.34 -16.08
C TYR A 97 12.00 -0.10 -14.65
N LEU A 98 11.22 -1.17 -14.45
CA LEU A 98 10.93 -1.71 -13.12
C LEU A 98 12.21 -2.06 -12.35
N LYS A 99 13.17 -2.72 -13.01
CA LYS A 99 14.43 -3.09 -12.39
C LYS A 99 15.28 -1.88 -11.99
N THR A 100 15.42 -0.91 -12.87
CA THR A 100 16.36 0.21 -12.68
C THR A 100 15.75 1.36 -11.88
N ASP A 101 14.50 1.73 -12.16
CA ASP A 101 13.84 2.91 -11.60
C ASP A 101 13.00 2.61 -10.34
N ILE A 102 12.76 1.34 -10.00
CA ILE A 102 11.98 0.91 -8.82
C ILE A 102 12.81 -0.01 -7.92
N ALA A 103 13.25 -1.18 -8.39
CA ALA A 103 13.99 -2.12 -7.54
C ALA A 103 15.37 -1.60 -7.13
N GLN A 104 16.11 -1.00 -8.07
CA GLN A 104 17.44 -0.41 -7.80
C GLN A 104 17.37 1.10 -7.54
N TYR A 105 16.19 1.61 -7.20
CA TYR A 105 16.03 3.02 -6.89
C TYR A 105 16.89 3.41 -5.69
N ASN A 106 17.79 4.37 -5.88
CA ASN A 106 18.57 4.93 -4.80
C ASN A 106 17.89 6.22 -4.30
N PRO A 107 17.25 6.20 -3.11
CA PRO A 107 16.50 7.34 -2.64
C PRO A 107 17.40 8.53 -2.32
N SER A 108 16.99 9.72 -2.76
CA SER A 108 17.68 10.95 -2.39
C SER A 108 17.39 11.32 -0.92
N PRO A 109 18.23 12.14 -0.28
CA PRO A 109 17.97 12.58 1.10
C PRO A 109 16.62 13.28 1.27
N GLY A 110 16.11 13.95 0.22
CA GLY A 110 14.78 14.57 0.22
C GLY A 110 13.63 13.57 0.13
N ASP A 111 13.85 12.40 -0.48
CA ASP A 111 12.85 11.32 -0.55
C ASP A 111 12.66 10.62 0.80
N LEU A 112 13.68 10.65 1.66
CA LEU A 112 13.68 10.05 3.00
C LEU A 112 13.55 11.07 4.14
N ALA A 113 13.25 12.34 3.82
CA ALA A 113 13.09 13.42 4.80
C ALA A 113 11.76 13.32 5.56
N TYR A 114 11.54 12.19 6.24
CA TYR A 114 10.41 11.93 7.11
C TYR A 114 10.89 11.91 8.58
N PRO A 115 10.15 12.54 9.51
CA PRO A 115 8.82 13.14 9.36
C PRO A 115 8.79 14.59 8.84
N GLU A 116 9.94 15.25 8.66
CA GLU A 116 10.03 16.72 8.46
C GLU A 116 9.22 17.21 7.25
N LYS A 117 9.19 16.43 6.17
CA LYS A 117 8.38 16.71 4.98
C LYS A 117 6.89 16.79 5.30
N LEU A 118 6.39 15.94 6.20
CA LEU A 118 4.98 15.92 6.58
C LEU A 118 4.64 17.10 7.51
N GLU A 119 5.53 17.42 8.46
CA GLU A 119 5.33 18.54 9.39
C GLU A 119 5.30 19.88 8.65
N MET A 120 6.20 20.07 7.69
CA MET A 120 6.21 21.25 6.83
C MET A 120 4.87 21.40 6.10
N MET A 121 4.34 20.31 5.54
CA MET A 121 3.08 20.35 4.81
C MET A 121 1.87 20.61 5.70
N GLU A 122 1.86 20.04 6.91
CA GLU A 122 0.81 20.34 7.89
C GLU A 122 0.86 21.83 8.31
N SER A 123 2.05 22.39 8.52
CA SER A 123 2.20 23.82 8.85
C SER A 123 1.72 24.75 7.72
N ILE A 124 2.00 24.38 6.47
CA ILE A 124 1.51 25.10 5.29
C ILE A 124 -0.02 25.02 5.26
N ALA A 125 -0.60 23.83 5.42
CA ALA A 125 -2.05 23.63 5.42
C ALA A 125 -2.75 24.43 6.54
N GLN A 126 -2.16 24.48 7.74
CA GLN A 126 -2.67 25.28 8.85
C GLN A 126 -2.64 26.78 8.50
N SER A 127 -1.52 27.28 7.97
CA SER A 127 -1.40 28.70 7.58
C SER A 127 -2.39 29.10 6.49
N MET A 128 -2.67 28.21 5.52
CA MET A 128 -3.66 28.44 4.47
C MET A 128 -5.08 28.48 5.05
N HIS A 129 -5.40 27.56 5.96
CA HIS A 129 -6.69 27.54 6.62
C HIS A 129 -6.93 28.79 7.49
N GLU A 130 -5.90 29.25 8.21
CA GLU A 130 -5.94 30.50 8.96
C GLU A 130 -6.16 31.72 8.06
N GLN A 131 -5.51 31.76 6.90
CA GLN A 131 -5.71 32.81 5.89
C GLN A 131 -7.12 32.80 5.32
N GLU A 132 -7.68 31.62 5.03
CA GLU A 132 -9.04 31.45 4.52
C GLU A 132 -10.08 31.88 5.57
N MET A 133 -9.91 31.45 6.82
CA MET A 133 -10.74 31.88 7.95
C MET A 133 -10.66 33.39 8.19
N ALA A 134 -9.46 33.99 8.09
CA ALA A 134 -9.28 35.43 8.20
C ALA A 134 -9.93 36.19 7.02
N ALA A 135 -9.93 35.63 5.81
CA ALA A 135 -10.61 36.19 4.64
C ALA A 135 -12.14 36.14 4.78
N LEU A 136 -12.69 35.06 5.33
CA LEU A 136 -14.12 34.91 5.64
C LEU A 136 -14.57 35.91 6.72
N SER A 137 -13.79 36.08 7.80
CA SER A 137 -14.06 37.07 8.85
C SER A 137 -14.04 38.52 8.34
N ARG A 138 -13.16 38.83 7.37
CA ARG A 138 -13.14 40.16 6.70
C ARG A 138 -14.36 40.38 5.81
N SER A 139 -14.94 39.33 5.24
CA SER A 139 -16.16 39.41 4.42
C SER A 139 -17.42 39.62 5.27
N GLU A 140 -17.50 38.98 6.45
CA GLU A 140 -18.61 39.18 7.41
C GLU A 140 -18.73 40.65 7.89
N SER A 141 -17.60 41.37 7.97
CA SER A 141 -17.56 42.79 8.34
C SER A 141 -18.05 43.74 7.24
N ARG A 142 -18.16 43.28 5.98
CA ARG A 142 -18.71 44.07 4.86
C ARG A 142 -20.16 43.69 4.54
N ALA A 143 -20.57 42.46 4.82
CA ALA A 143 -21.95 42.00 4.65
C ALA A 143 -22.90 42.57 5.72
N SER A 144 -22.39 43.04 6.86
CA SER A 144 -23.16 43.64 7.96
C SER A 144 -23.75 45.03 7.64
N LEU A 145 -23.46 45.61 6.47
CA LEU A 145 -24.11 46.84 5.98
C LEU A 145 -25.20 46.60 4.93
N VAL A 146 -25.41 45.34 4.51
CA VAL A 146 -26.45 44.96 3.55
C VAL A 146 -27.00 43.58 3.89
N SER A 147 -27.94 43.51 4.83
CA SER A 147 -28.96 42.45 4.77
C SER A 147 -30.25 42.82 5.49
N ILE A 148 -31.25 43.22 4.70
CA ILE A 148 -32.63 42.79 4.90
C ILE A 148 -32.83 41.67 3.88
N GLY A 149 -32.43 40.45 4.24
CA GLY A 149 -32.49 39.32 3.30
C GLY A 149 -31.92 38.03 3.87
N SER A 150 -32.78 37.29 4.58
CA SER A 150 -32.75 35.82 4.72
C SER A 150 -31.55 35.19 5.44
N THR A 151 -31.64 35.20 6.78
CA THR A 151 -30.83 34.39 7.72
C THR A 151 -30.83 32.88 7.42
N ALA A 152 -31.85 32.37 6.73
CA ALA A 152 -31.97 30.95 6.37
C ALA A 152 -30.92 30.46 5.35
N SER A 153 -30.29 31.36 4.57
CA SER A 153 -29.30 30.96 3.54
C SER A 153 -27.87 30.85 4.08
N VAL A 154 -27.58 31.48 5.23
CA VAL A 154 -26.27 31.44 5.89
C VAL A 154 -26.15 30.21 6.80
N GLU A 155 -27.24 29.80 7.45
CA GLU A 155 -27.28 28.60 8.30
C GLU A 155 -26.99 27.31 7.51
N VAL A 156 -27.57 27.19 6.30
CA VAL A 156 -27.40 26.02 5.43
C VAL A 156 -25.98 25.92 4.86
N ALA A 157 -25.30 27.07 4.65
CA ALA A 157 -23.89 27.11 4.26
C ALA A 157 -22.96 26.67 5.41
N ARG A 158 -23.30 27.00 6.67
CA ARG A 158 -22.55 26.51 7.86
C ARG A 158 -22.71 25.01 8.06
N ILE A 159 -23.91 24.45 7.89
CA ILE A 159 -24.16 23.02 8.14
C ILE A 159 -23.37 22.14 7.14
N ASN A 160 -23.22 22.56 5.88
CA ASN A 160 -22.44 21.82 4.88
C ASN A 160 -20.90 21.94 5.04
N SER A 161 -20.40 22.84 5.91
CA SER A 161 -18.96 23.04 6.14
C SER A 161 -18.36 22.23 7.29
N HIS A 162 -19.16 21.38 7.97
CA HIS A 162 -18.73 20.59 9.12
C HIS A 162 -18.08 19.23 8.77
N SER A 163 -18.02 18.87 7.50
CA SER A 163 -17.00 17.94 7.03
C SER A 163 -15.74 18.76 6.79
N LYS A 164 -14.66 18.51 7.56
CA LYS A 164 -13.32 19.02 7.21
C LYS A 164 -13.17 18.94 5.70
N PRO A 165 -12.88 20.03 4.97
CA PRO A 165 -12.51 19.89 3.58
C PRO A 165 -11.29 18.97 3.63
N ALA A 166 -11.45 17.74 3.10
CA ALA A 166 -10.29 16.99 2.65
C ALA A 166 -9.52 17.99 1.80
N ILE A 167 -8.31 18.32 2.27
CA ILE A 167 -7.38 19.28 1.68
C ILE A 167 -7.66 19.33 0.18
N SER A 168 -8.12 20.45 -0.34
CA SER A 168 -8.18 20.71 -1.78
C SER A 168 -6.75 20.87 -2.30
N ALA A 169 -5.91 19.89 -2.01
CA ALA A 169 -4.64 19.70 -2.64
C ALA A 169 -4.98 19.43 -4.09
N SER A 170 -4.50 20.31 -4.97
CA SER A 170 -4.42 20.01 -6.38
C SER A 170 -3.91 18.56 -6.52
N PRO A 171 -4.49 17.71 -7.38
CA PRO A 171 -4.02 16.34 -7.58
C PRO A 171 -2.51 16.23 -7.84
N GLY A 172 -1.87 17.31 -8.31
CA GLY A 172 -0.42 17.44 -8.45
C GLY A 172 0.37 17.44 -7.13
N ASP A 173 -0.16 18.06 -6.08
CA ASP A 173 0.52 18.14 -4.76
C ASP A 173 0.41 16.83 -3.98
N LEU A 174 -0.70 16.09 -4.16
CA LEU A 174 -0.87 14.77 -3.56
C LEU A 174 0.18 13.77 -4.07
N HIS A 175 0.45 13.78 -5.37
CA HIS A 175 1.42 12.87 -6.00
C HIS A 175 2.88 13.31 -5.80
N GLY A 176 3.13 14.59 -5.49
CA GLY A 176 4.47 15.11 -5.13
C GLY A 176 4.95 14.63 -3.76
N MET A 177 4.03 14.21 -2.89
CA MET A 177 4.36 13.66 -1.58
C MET A 177 4.76 12.19 -1.61
N TRP A 178 4.32 11.45 -2.63
CA TRP A 178 4.50 10.00 -2.66
C TRP A 178 5.97 9.64 -2.86
N TYR A 179 6.39 8.57 -2.20
CA TYR A 179 7.68 7.96 -2.46
C TYR A 179 7.84 7.64 -3.96
N PRO A 180 8.90 8.11 -4.64
CA PRO A 180 8.96 8.06 -6.10
C PRO A 180 8.77 6.67 -6.73
N PRO A 181 9.32 5.57 -6.18
CA PRO A 181 9.04 4.22 -6.67
C PRO A 181 7.56 3.85 -6.71
N VAL A 182 6.75 4.30 -5.74
CA VAL A 182 5.30 4.07 -5.73
C VAL A 182 4.63 4.77 -6.91
N ARG A 183 4.92 6.06 -7.09
CA ARG A 183 4.38 6.85 -8.21
C ARG A 183 4.79 6.25 -9.55
N ARG A 184 6.08 5.91 -9.71
CA ARG A 184 6.65 5.31 -10.91
C ARG A 184 5.98 3.99 -11.26
N THR A 185 5.74 3.15 -10.26
CA THR A 185 5.04 1.86 -10.41
C THR A 185 3.61 2.06 -10.91
N LEU A 186 2.83 2.92 -10.24
CA LEU A 186 1.42 3.15 -10.59
C LEU A 186 1.26 3.74 -12.00
N VAL A 187 2.11 4.69 -12.38
CA VAL A 187 2.12 5.26 -13.73
C VAL A 187 2.46 4.19 -14.76
N CYS A 188 3.47 3.35 -14.50
CA CYS A 188 3.84 2.25 -15.38
C CYS A 188 2.68 1.27 -15.58
N LEU A 189 2.04 0.82 -14.49
CA LEU A 189 0.89 -0.08 -14.53
C LEU A 189 -0.27 0.51 -15.33
N SER A 190 -0.62 1.78 -15.11
CA SER A 190 -1.73 2.44 -15.83
C SER A 190 -1.54 2.45 -17.35
N ARG A 191 -0.29 2.53 -17.82
CA ARG A 191 0.05 2.53 -19.25
C ARG A 191 0.06 1.13 -19.82
N LEU A 192 0.69 0.18 -19.13
CA LEU A 192 0.73 -1.22 -19.54
C LEU A 192 -0.67 -1.82 -19.65
N TYR A 193 -1.57 -1.42 -18.76
CA TYR A 193 -2.95 -1.89 -18.73
C TYR A 193 -3.69 -1.73 -20.06
N ARG A 194 -3.47 -0.62 -20.77
CA ARG A 194 -4.16 -0.32 -22.04
C ARG A 194 -3.45 -0.93 -23.25
N CYS A 195 -2.14 -1.17 -23.13
CA CYS A 195 -1.29 -1.48 -24.27
C CYS A 195 -1.02 -2.97 -24.44
N VAL A 196 -1.12 -3.75 -23.35
CA VAL A 196 -0.65 -5.14 -23.31
C VAL A 196 -1.80 -6.10 -23.01
N GLU A 197 -1.69 -7.34 -23.48
CA GLU A 197 -2.65 -8.39 -23.17
C GLU A 197 -2.69 -8.74 -21.68
N ARG A 198 -3.86 -9.19 -21.21
CA ARG A 198 -4.15 -9.49 -19.80
C ARG A 198 -3.13 -10.44 -19.15
N PRO A 199 -2.71 -11.56 -19.77
CA PRO A 199 -1.75 -12.48 -19.13
C PRO A 199 -0.36 -11.87 -18.94
N ILE A 200 0.08 -11.04 -19.89
CA ILE A 200 1.38 -10.38 -19.82
C ILE A 200 1.33 -9.24 -18.79
N PHE A 201 0.23 -8.47 -18.77
CA PHE A 201 0.00 -7.43 -17.76
C PHE A 201 -0.01 -8.03 -16.34
N GLN A 202 -0.66 -9.17 -16.17
CA GLN A 202 -0.67 -9.95 -14.93
C GLN A 202 0.75 -10.24 -14.42
N GLY A 203 1.61 -10.84 -15.25
CA GLY A 203 2.99 -11.15 -14.87
C GLY A 203 3.81 -9.90 -14.55
N LEU A 204 3.75 -8.88 -15.42
CA LEU A 204 4.48 -7.63 -15.20
C LEU A 204 4.03 -6.89 -13.94
N SER A 205 2.73 -6.91 -13.64
CA SER A 205 2.19 -6.22 -12.47
C SER A 205 2.57 -6.88 -11.15
N GLN A 206 2.60 -8.21 -11.10
CA GLN A 206 3.12 -8.96 -9.96
C GLN A 206 4.58 -8.59 -9.68
N GLU A 207 5.40 -8.56 -10.74
CA GLU A 207 6.80 -8.18 -10.63
C GLU A 207 6.97 -6.73 -10.15
N ALA A 208 6.25 -5.80 -10.77
CA ALA A 208 6.28 -4.38 -10.44
C ALA A 208 5.87 -4.12 -8.98
N LEU A 209 4.81 -4.76 -8.51
CA LEU A 209 4.32 -4.61 -7.14
C LEU A 209 5.29 -5.23 -6.14
N SER A 210 5.87 -6.40 -6.43
CA SER A 210 6.89 -7.02 -5.57
C SER A 210 8.13 -6.12 -5.42
N MET A 211 8.65 -5.59 -6.54
CA MET A 211 9.78 -4.65 -6.52
C MET A 211 9.45 -3.36 -5.77
N CYS A 212 8.24 -2.83 -5.94
CA CYS A 212 7.79 -1.63 -5.26
C CYS A 212 7.68 -1.84 -3.74
N ILE A 213 7.09 -2.97 -3.31
CA ILE A 213 7.01 -3.35 -1.89
C ILE A 213 8.41 -3.45 -1.27
N GLN A 214 9.35 -4.09 -1.96
CA GLN A 214 10.73 -4.21 -1.50
C GLN A 214 11.39 -2.82 -1.38
N SER A 215 11.23 -1.97 -2.39
CA SER A 215 11.77 -0.60 -2.37
C SER A 215 11.20 0.24 -1.23
N ILE A 216 9.90 0.11 -0.91
CA ILE A 216 9.29 0.75 0.27
C ILE A 216 9.91 0.20 1.55
N SER A 217 10.13 -1.12 1.64
CA SER A 217 10.74 -1.75 2.81
C SER A 217 12.17 -1.26 3.02
N ASP A 218 12.98 -1.15 1.98
CA ASP A 218 14.36 -0.67 2.07
C ASP A 218 14.41 0.79 2.51
N ALA A 219 13.52 1.64 1.97
CA ALA A 219 13.36 3.02 2.40
C ALA A 219 12.91 3.12 3.86
N ALA A 220 11.98 2.27 4.29
CA ALA A 220 11.54 2.21 5.68
C ALA A 220 12.71 1.86 6.62
N GLN A 221 13.56 0.89 6.27
CA GLN A 221 14.75 0.55 7.05
C GLN A 221 15.79 1.69 7.10
N ALA A 222 15.96 2.41 5.99
CA ALA A 222 16.81 3.60 5.96
C ALA A 222 16.26 4.72 6.88
N ILE A 223 14.94 4.89 6.97
CA ILE A 223 14.33 5.85 7.92
C ILE A 223 14.48 5.36 9.35
N LYS A 224 14.25 4.06 9.62
CA LYS A 224 14.42 3.46 10.96
C LYS A 224 15.82 3.68 11.53
N SER A 225 16.85 3.56 10.69
CA SER A 225 18.25 3.73 11.11
C SER A 225 18.67 5.19 11.31
N ASN A 226 18.09 6.12 10.57
CA ASN A 226 18.47 7.54 10.63
C ASN A 226 17.62 8.37 11.61
N LYS A 227 16.38 7.96 11.88
CA LYS A 227 15.39 8.73 12.65
C LYS A 227 14.87 7.91 13.82
N THR A 228 13.63 7.41 13.73
CA THR A 228 13.02 6.57 14.75
C THR A 228 12.42 5.32 14.12
N THR A 229 12.32 4.24 14.91
CA THR A 229 11.66 3.00 14.47
C THR A 229 10.22 3.26 14.05
N LEU A 230 9.50 4.10 14.81
CA LEU A 230 8.09 4.45 14.54
C LEU A 230 7.93 5.16 13.19
N ASP A 231 8.82 6.10 12.86
CA ASP A 231 8.76 6.84 11.60
C ASP A 231 8.92 5.92 10.39
N GLY A 232 9.86 4.96 10.46
CA GLY A 232 10.05 4.00 9.37
C GLY A 232 8.85 3.06 9.18
N GLU A 233 8.21 2.62 10.27
CA GLU A 233 7.01 1.76 10.21
C GLU A 233 5.79 2.52 9.69
N LEU A 234 5.57 3.74 10.19
CA LEU A 234 4.48 4.59 9.72
C LEU A 234 4.69 5.02 8.27
N PHE A 235 5.94 5.26 7.83
CA PHE A 235 6.28 5.46 6.42
C PHE A 235 5.87 4.25 5.57
N GLN A 236 6.21 3.05 6.01
CA GLN A 236 5.85 1.81 5.31
C GLN A 236 4.33 1.62 5.23
N VAL A 237 3.63 1.76 6.36
CA VAL A 237 2.15 1.65 6.43
C VAL A 237 1.49 2.69 5.51
N LYS A 238 1.93 3.96 5.56
CA LYS A 238 1.41 5.04 4.70
C LYS A 238 1.52 4.69 3.21
N HIS A 239 2.70 4.26 2.76
CA HIS A 239 2.94 3.99 1.34
C HIS A 239 2.30 2.70 0.86
N LEU A 240 2.18 1.67 1.71
CA LEU A 240 1.43 0.45 1.38
C LEU A 240 -0.08 0.70 1.31
N LEU A 241 -0.64 1.58 2.16
CA LEU A 241 -2.04 2.00 2.05
C LEU A 241 -2.30 2.74 0.74
N ILE A 242 -1.40 3.67 0.35
CA ILE A 242 -1.48 4.36 -0.94
C ILE A 242 -1.42 3.34 -2.08
N LEU A 243 -0.43 2.44 -2.06
CA LEU A 243 -0.29 1.41 -3.09
C LEU A 243 -1.56 0.56 -3.21
N ARG A 244 -2.08 0.07 -2.09
CA ARG A 244 -3.32 -0.74 -2.01
C ARG A 244 -4.53 -0.01 -2.60
N GLU A 245 -4.71 1.27 -2.27
CA GLU A 245 -5.83 2.06 -2.76
C GLU A 245 -5.73 2.29 -4.28
N GLN A 246 -4.54 2.65 -4.76
CA GLN A 246 -4.32 3.00 -6.16
C GLN A 246 -4.36 1.79 -7.10
N ILE A 247 -4.14 0.58 -6.58
CA ILE A 247 -4.29 -0.65 -7.37
C ILE A 247 -5.73 -1.21 -7.37
N ALA A 248 -6.63 -0.67 -6.53
CA ALA A 248 -8.01 -1.14 -6.45
C ALA A 248 -8.78 -1.08 -7.80
N PRO A 249 -8.58 -0.10 -8.70
CA PRO A 249 -9.26 -0.09 -10.00
C PRO A 249 -8.92 -1.27 -10.92
N PHE A 250 -7.75 -1.92 -10.73
CA PHE A 250 -7.28 -3.02 -11.58
C PHE A 250 -7.57 -4.41 -10.98
N GLN A 251 -8.47 -4.50 -9.98
CA GLN A 251 -8.73 -5.70 -9.16
C GLN A 251 -8.92 -7.01 -9.94
N VAL A 252 -9.62 -6.97 -11.07
CA VAL A 252 -9.95 -8.16 -11.87
C VAL A 252 -8.70 -8.72 -12.57
N ASP A 253 -7.69 -7.88 -12.80
CA ASP A 253 -6.55 -8.19 -13.63
C ASP A 253 -5.29 -8.55 -12.84
N PHE A 254 -5.34 -8.57 -11.50
CA PHE A 254 -4.21 -9.01 -10.65
C PHE A 254 -4.31 -10.44 -10.14
N THR A 255 -5.34 -11.18 -10.55
CA THR A 255 -5.49 -12.59 -10.19
C THR A 255 -4.80 -13.48 -11.23
N VAL A 256 -3.62 -14.00 -10.88
CA VAL A 256 -2.80 -14.83 -11.77
C VAL A 256 -2.95 -16.30 -11.39
N LYS A 257 -3.13 -17.16 -12.40
CA LYS A 257 -3.10 -18.62 -12.26
C LYS A 257 -1.67 -19.11 -12.54
N GLU A 258 -0.85 -19.25 -11.50
CA GLU A 258 0.47 -19.88 -11.64
C GLU A 258 0.38 -21.39 -11.39
N MET A 259 1.07 -22.16 -12.23
CA MET A 259 1.23 -23.61 -12.06
C MET A 259 2.48 -23.86 -11.21
N SER A 260 2.29 -24.03 -9.90
CA SER A 260 3.38 -24.33 -8.98
C SER A 260 3.59 -25.84 -8.86
N PHE A 261 4.84 -26.28 -8.67
CA PHE A 261 5.14 -27.68 -8.40
C PHE A 261 5.04 -27.96 -6.90
N ASP A 262 4.11 -28.82 -6.50
CA ASP A 262 3.98 -29.30 -5.11
C ASP A 262 4.91 -30.49 -4.87
N PHE A 263 6.00 -30.21 -4.14
CA PHE A 263 6.99 -31.21 -3.73
C PHE A 263 6.59 -31.97 -2.45
N SER A 264 5.41 -31.73 -1.88
CA SER A 264 4.99 -32.39 -0.63
C SER A 264 4.93 -33.91 -0.79
N LYS A 265 4.47 -34.41 -1.94
CA LYS A 265 4.46 -35.85 -2.27
C LYS A 265 5.86 -36.42 -2.48
N MET A 266 6.76 -35.64 -3.08
CA MET A 266 8.17 -36.00 -3.24
C MET A 266 8.86 -36.12 -1.87
N LYS A 267 8.59 -35.18 -0.95
CA LYS A 267 9.13 -35.22 0.42
C LYS A 267 8.61 -36.43 1.20
N SER A 268 7.32 -36.76 1.10
CA SER A 268 6.76 -37.95 1.76
C SER A 268 7.30 -39.25 1.14
N ALA A 269 7.39 -39.34 -0.19
CA ALA A 269 7.94 -40.50 -0.87
C ALA A 269 9.45 -40.69 -0.59
N ALA A 270 10.21 -39.59 -0.50
CA ALA A 270 11.62 -39.62 -0.11
C ALA A 270 11.80 -40.03 1.35
N PHE A 271 10.95 -39.53 2.25
CA PHE A 271 10.97 -39.90 3.67
C PHE A 271 10.60 -41.38 3.87
N GLU A 272 9.62 -41.89 3.13
CA GLU A 272 9.23 -43.30 3.16
C GLU A 272 10.32 -44.23 2.61
N LEU A 273 11.03 -43.79 1.57
CA LEU A 273 12.21 -44.47 1.03
C LEU A 273 13.38 -44.48 2.04
N LEU A 274 13.60 -43.35 2.74
CA LEU A 274 14.63 -43.22 3.77
C LEU A 274 14.30 -44.05 5.03
N GLN A 275 13.03 -44.12 5.42
CA GLN A 275 12.56 -44.95 6.53
C GLN A 275 12.66 -46.45 6.21
N LYS A 276 12.55 -46.84 4.93
CA LYS A 276 12.75 -48.20 4.43
C LYS A 276 14.19 -48.45 3.95
N ARG A 277 15.19 -47.95 4.70
CA ARG A 277 16.63 -47.99 4.36
C ARG A 277 17.18 -49.39 3.99
N SER A 278 16.55 -50.46 4.46
CA SER A 278 16.93 -51.86 4.16
C SER A 278 16.54 -52.34 2.75
N ARG A 279 15.73 -51.59 2.00
CA ARG A 279 15.23 -51.95 0.65
C ARG A 279 15.69 -51.00 -0.46
N LEU A 280 16.63 -50.10 -0.16
CA LEU A 280 17.12 -49.06 -1.08
C LEU A 280 17.74 -49.59 -2.38
N PHE A 281 18.21 -50.83 -2.38
CA PHE A 281 18.82 -51.47 -3.55
C PHE A 281 17.83 -52.29 -4.39
N SER A 282 16.54 -52.28 -4.05
CA SER A 282 15.51 -52.92 -4.88
C SER A 282 15.06 -51.99 -5.99
N THR A 283 15.14 -52.46 -7.23
CA THR A 283 14.65 -51.76 -8.43
C THR A 283 13.20 -51.30 -8.29
N ASN A 284 12.37 -52.09 -7.59
CA ASN A 284 10.95 -51.80 -7.38
C ASN A 284 10.72 -50.62 -6.43
N ALA A 285 11.60 -50.38 -5.44
CA ALA A 285 11.45 -49.27 -4.51
C ALA A 285 11.87 -47.93 -5.14
N LEU A 286 12.90 -47.93 -6.00
CA LEU A 286 13.30 -46.76 -6.78
C LEU A 286 12.28 -46.43 -7.87
N LEU A 287 11.70 -47.45 -8.54
CA LEU A 287 10.61 -47.24 -9.49
C LEU A 287 9.36 -46.69 -8.80
N GLN A 288 9.02 -47.18 -7.60
CA GLN A 288 7.91 -46.64 -6.81
C GLN A 288 8.15 -45.17 -6.45
N PHE A 289 9.37 -44.80 -6.04
CA PHE A 289 9.73 -43.41 -5.77
C PHE A 289 9.68 -42.52 -7.04
N LEU A 290 10.11 -43.03 -8.19
CA LEU A 290 10.03 -42.27 -9.45
C LEU A 290 8.57 -42.10 -9.94
N LEU A 291 7.70 -43.08 -9.65
CA LEU A 291 6.29 -43.03 -10.01
C LEU A 291 5.49 -42.12 -9.06
N GLU A 292 5.73 -42.23 -7.75
CA GLU A 292 4.98 -41.51 -6.69
C GLU A 292 5.61 -40.17 -6.28
N GLY A 293 6.90 -39.98 -6.53
CA GLY A 293 7.67 -38.77 -6.24
C GLY A 293 7.62 -37.71 -7.34
N SER A 294 6.81 -37.92 -8.38
CA SER A 294 6.60 -36.90 -9.43
C SER A 294 5.95 -35.65 -8.81
N PRO A 295 6.52 -34.45 -9.02
CA PRO A 295 5.96 -33.23 -8.46
C PRO A 295 4.57 -32.99 -9.05
N VAL A 296 3.57 -32.89 -8.18
CA VAL A 296 2.19 -32.65 -8.63
C VAL A 296 2.06 -31.18 -8.94
N VAL A 297 1.60 -30.86 -10.15
CA VAL A 297 1.31 -29.48 -10.50
C VAL A 297 0.07 -29.05 -9.71
N ARG A 298 0.25 -28.13 -8.77
CA ARG A 298 -0.86 -27.48 -8.06
C ARG A 298 -1.08 -26.10 -8.64
N GLU A 299 -2.32 -25.87 -9.03
CA GLU A 299 -2.80 -24.55 -9.42
C GLU A 299 -2.81 -23.65 -8.17
N GLN A 300 -1.92 -22.66 -8.12
CA GLN A 300 -1.91 -21.66 -7.06
C GLN A 300 -2.36 -20.32 -7.63
N TRP A 301 -3.45 -19.80 -7.09
CA TRP A 301 -3.92 -18.45 -7.39
C TRP A 301 -3.05 -17.46 -6.61
N ILE A 302 -2.16 -16.78 -7.32
CA ILE A 302 -1.36 -15.68 -6.75
C ILE A 302 -2.11 -14.39 -7.08
N ASP A 303 -2.42 -13.63 -6.03
CA ASP A 303 -3.11 -12.36 -6.14
C ASP A 303 -2.13 -11.28 -5.66
N SER A 304 -1.63 -10.46 -6.59
CA SER A 304 -0.65 -9.41 -6.28
C SER A 304 -1.16 -8.42 -5.24
N ARG A 305 -2.50 -8.27 -5.12
CA ARG A 305 -3.13 -7.49 -4.05
C ARG A 305 -2.99 -8.17 -2.70
N LYS A 306 -3.14 -9.49 -2.63
CA LYS A 306 -2.93 -10.23 -1.36
C LYS A 306 -1.52 -10.05 -0.85
N ASP A 307 -0.54 -9.89 -1.73
CA ASP A 307 0.83 -9.64 -1.29
C ASP A 307 0.99 -8.25 -0.66
N VAL A 308 0.40 -7.22 -1.27
CA VAL A 308 0.32 -5.87 -0.68
C VAL A 308 -0.43 -5.89 0.66
N ASP A 309 -1.59 -6.54 0.72
CA ASP A 309 -2.39 -6.67 1.94
C ASP A 309 -1.65 -7.45 3.04
N ARG A 310 -0.94 -8.52 2.67
CA ARG A 310 -0.10 -9.31 3.57
C ARG A 310 1.01 -8.45 4.16
N GLN A 311 1.76 -7.74 3.32
CA GLN A 311 2.85 -6.89 3.78
C GLN A 311 2.33 -5.72 4.62
N LEU A 312 1.20 -5.12 4.25
CA LEU A 312 0.54 -4.08 5.02
C LEU A 312 0.16 -4.60 6.41
N LYS A 313 -0.45 -5.78 6.50
CA LYS A 313 -0.81 -6.41 7.77
C LYS A 313 0.43 -6.65 8.64
N LEU A 314 1.50 -7.22 8.08
CA LEU A 314 2.76 -7.45 8.81
C LEU A 314 3.35 -6.13 9.33
N SER A 315 3.34 -5.08 8.51
CA SER A 315 3.86 -3.76 8.91
C SER A 315 3.01 -3.13 10.03
N CYS A 316 1.69 -3.26 9.96
CA CYS A 316 0.78 -2.81 11.02
C CYS A 316 0.98 -3.60 12.32
N GLU A 317 1.14 -4.92 12.24
CA GLU A 317 1.38 -5.77 13.42
C GLU A 317 2.73 -5.45 14.08
N ALA A 318 3.79 -5.25 13.29
CA ALA A 318 5.09 -4.79 13.78
C ALA A 318 4.98 -3.44 14.49
N PHE A 319 4.33 -2.46 13.87
CA PHE A 319 4.08 -1.15 14.48
C PHE A 319 3.32 -1.24 15.81
N ILE A 320 2.24 -2.03 15.85
CA ILE A 320 1.44 -2.22 17.07
C ILE A 320 2.30 -2.85 18.17
N ALA A 321 3.13 -3.85 17.83
CA ALA A 321 4.03 -4.51 18.77
C ALA A 321 5.08 -3.54 19.32
N ASP A 322 5.78 -2.80 18.45
CA ASP A 322 6.85 -1.87 18.85
C ASP A 322 6.30 -0.67 19.64
N ALA A 323 5.15 -0.13 19.23
CA ALA A 323 4.45 0.93 19.98
C ALA A 323 4.01 0.44 21.38
N THR A 324 3.48 -0.78 21.48
CA THR A 324 3.09 -1.38 22.76
C THR A 324 4.33 -1.64 23.64
N ASN A 325 5.39 -2.23 23.07
CA ASN A 325 6.63 -2.54 23.78
C ASN A 325 7.34 -1.28 24.28
N SER A 326 7.27 -0.17 23.56
CA SER A 326 7.81 1.12 24.01
C SER A 326 7.14 1.63 25.29
N ILE A 327 5.88 1.27 25.54
CA ILE A 327 5.12 1.68 26.73
C ILE A 327 5.21 0.65 27.85
N VAL A 328 5.00 -0.63 27.51
CA VAL A 328 4.73 -1.72 28.46
C VAL A 328 5.84 -2.79 28.45
N GLY A 329 6.95 -2.57 27.75
CA GLY A 329 8.03 -3.55 27.59
C GLY A 329 8.63 -4.03 28.92
N SER A 330 8.92 -3.10 29.86
CA SER A 330 9.42 -3.44 31.20
C SER A 330 8.43 -4.33 31.96
N LEU A 331 7.13 -4.04 31.82
CA LEU A 331 6.06 -4.83 32.45
C LEU A 331 5.92 -6.21 31.80
N ASN A 332 5.95 -6.31 30.47
CA ASN A 332 5.86 -7.58 29.77
C ASN A 332 7.05 -8.50 30.11
N GLY A 333 8.27 -7.95 30.17
CA GLY A 333 9.45 -8.72 30.60
C GLY A 333 9.34 -9.23 32.05
N PHE A 334 8.70 -8.48 32.94
CA PHE A 334 8.37 -8.96 34.28
C PHE A 334 7.31 -10.07 34.24
N LEU A 335 6.22 -9.89 33.49
CA LEU A 335 5.16 -10.87 33.36
C LEU A 335 5.64 -12.21 32.78
N GLU A 336 6.59 -12.19 31.83
CA GLU A 336 7.22 -13.40 31.30
C GLU A 336 8.02 -14.15 32.38
N LYS A 337 8.81 -13.43 33.19
CA LYS A 337 9.54 -14.03 34.32
C LYS A 337 8.58 -14.64 35.35
N VAL A 338 7.49 -13.94 35.67
CA VAL A 338 6.43 -14.46 36.55
C VAL A 338 5.80 -15.72 35.98
N GLN A 339 5.50 -15.77 34.69
CA GLN A 339 4.93 -16.95 34.05
C GLN A 339 5.86 -18.17 34.13
N ILE A 340 7.17 -17.97 33.92
CA ILE A 340 8.18 -19.02 34.04
C ILE A 340 8.21 -19.57 35.47
N VAL A 341 8.27 -18.70 36.48
CA VAL A 341 8.30 -19.11 37.90
C VAL A 341 7.00 -19.81 38.31
N THR A 342 5.85 -19.31 37.83
CA THR A 342 4.55 -19.92 38.09
C THR A 342 4.45 -21.31 37.45
N ALA A 343 5.01 -21.49 36.24
CA ALA A 343 5.08 -22.79 35.58
C ALA A 343 6.00 -23.80 36.32
N LEU A 344 7.01 -23.31 37.04
CA LEU A 344 7.92 -24.11 37.87
C LEU A 344 7.34 -24.43 39.27
N ASN A 345 6.13 -23.95 39.60
CA ASN A 345 5.51 -24.05 40.95
C ASN A 345 6.39 -23.48 42.08
N GLU A 346 7.33 -22.58 41.77
CA GLU A 346 8.16 -21.93 42.76
C GLU A 346 7.43 -20.71 43.35
N LYS A 347 7.68 -20.43 44.65
CA LYS A 347 7.16 -19.20 45.27
C LYS A 347 7.85 -17.99 44.63
N LEU A 348 7.11 -16.92 44.38
CA LEU A 348 7.64 -15.66 43.79
C LEU A 348 8.54 -14.86 44.75
N ARG A 349 8.31 -14.97 46.06
CA ARG A 349 8.99 -14.16 47.10
C ARG A 349 10.51 -14.36 47.32
N PRO A 350 11.16 -15.52 47.07
CA PRO A 350 12.60 -15.65 47.30
C PRO A 350 13.45 -14.97 46.21
N GLN A 351 12.84 -14.35 45.20
CA GLN A 351 13.56 -13.75 44.08
C GLN A 351 13.59 -12.22 44.21
N GLN A 352 14.79 -11.62 44.20
CA GLN A 352 15.03 -10.18 44.44
C GLN A 352 14.28 -9.23 43.48
N TRP A 353 13.90 -9.71 42.30
CA TRP A 353 13.15 -8.94 41.30
C TRP A 353 11.64 -8.91 41.55
N SER A 354 11.14 -9.70 42.51
CA SER A 354 9.73 -9.78 42.90
C SER A 354 9.42 -8.91 44.14
N GLU A 355 10.38 -8.12 44.61
CA GLU A 355 10.16 -7.20 45.73
C GLU A 355 9.08 -6.16 45.38
N PRO A 356 8.13 -5.85 46.29
CA PRO A 356 7.04 -4.91 46.03
C PRO A 356 7.50 -3.51 45.58
N THR A 357 8.69 -3.08 46.01
CA THR A 357 9.30 -1.81 45.60
C THR A 357 9.72 -1.80 44.13
N GLU A 358 10.28 -2.89 43.63
CA GLU A 358 10.70 -3.04 42.23
C GLU A 358 9.48 -3.14 41.30
N VAL A 359 8.46 -3.90 41.72
CA VAL A 359 7.20 -4.00 40.97
C VAL A 359 6.48 -2.65 40.94
N GLY A 360 6.49 -1.90 42.05
CA GLY A 360 5.98 -0.53 42.11
C GLY A 360 6.74 0.42 41.18
N ALA A 361 8.07 0.31 41.10
CA ALA A 361 8.88 1.09 40.16
C ALA A 361 8.49 0.81 38.70
N ILE A 362 8.28 -0.46 38.33
CA ILE A 362 7.83 -0.85 36.98
C ILE A 362 6.44 -0.28 36.66
N VAL A 363 5.51 -0.30 37.62
CA VAL A 363 4.16 0.29 37.46
C VAL A 363 4.22 1.81 37.29
N GLN A 364 5.05 2.48 38.09
CA GLN A 364 5.26 3.92 37.98
C GLN A 364 5.92 4.30 36.65
N GLU A 365 6.93 3.53 36.20
CA GLU A 365 7.56 3.70 34.90
C GLU A 365 6.53 3.54 33.76
N THR A 366 5.72 2.48 33.80
CA THR A 366 4.68 2.23 32.80
C THR A 366 3.66 3.38 32.78
N SER A 367 3.23 3.86 33.94
CA SER A 367 2.30 5.00 34.07
C SER A 367 2.90 6.30 33.52
N ARG A 368 4.21 6.52 33.71
CA ARG A 368 4.95 7.65 33.12
C ARG A 368 5.05 7.51 31.61
N ASN A 369 5.36 6.32 31.10
CA ASN A 369 5.46 6.04 29.67
C ASN A 369 4.10 6.25 28.96
N ILE A 370 3.00 5.86 29.60
CA ILE A 370 1.64 6.15 29.11
C ILE A 370 1.42 7.66 28.95
N LYS A 371 1.83 8.49 29.91
CA LYS A 371 1.62 9.94 29.83
C LYS A 371 2.55 10.65 28.85
N THR A 372 3.76 10.13 28.63
CA THR A 372 4.81 10.81 27.85
C THR A 372 4.92 10.30 26.42
N LYS A 373 4.89 8.98 26.21
CA LYS A 373 5.12 8.35 24.89
C LYS A 373 3.83 8.17 24.09
N LEU A 374 2.70 7.89 24.74
CA LEU A 374 1.42 7.69 24.05
C LEU A 374 1.01 8.91 23.21
N PRO A 375 1.16 10.16 23.70
CA PRO A 375 0.82 11.31 22.87
C PRO A 375 1.72 11.48 21.65
N VAL A 376 3.01 11.15 21.78
CA VAL A 376 3.96 11.19 20.65
C VAL A 376 3.57 10.16 19.59
N ILE A 377 3.20 8.95 19.99
CA ILE A 377 2.74 7.89 19.07
C ILE A 377 1.47 8.34 18.34
N GLN A 378 0.47 8.86 19.05
CA GLN A 378 -0.77 9.35 18.45
C GLN A 378 -0.53 10.52 17.49
N ARG A 379 0.34 11.47 17.87
CA ARG A 379 0.70 12.59 17.01
C ARG A 379 1.38 12.12 15.73
N SER A 380 2.28 11.15 15.84
CA SER A 380 2.95 10.54 14.69
C SER A 380 1.93 9.81 13.80
N MET A 381 1.01 9.04 14.37
CA MET A 381 -0.06 8.39 13.62
C MET A 381 -0.91 9.41 12.83
N GLN A 382 -1.26 10.54 13.43
CA GLN A 382 -2.02 11.61 12.76
C GLN A 382 -1.25 12.30 11.64
N LEU A 383 0.06 12.45 11.81
CA LEU A 383 0.92 13.07 10.81
C LEU A 383 1.09 12.18 9.57
N TYR A 384 1.29 10.87 9.78
CA TYR A 384 1.50 9.92 8.69
C TYR A 384 0.19 9.46 8.04
N LEU A 385 -0.84 9.19 8.84
CA LEU A 385 -2.13 8.65 8.41
C LEU A 385 -3.16 9.79 8.28
N ALA A 386 -3.61 10.05 7.07
CA ALA A 386 -4.62 11.10 6.83
C ALA A 386 -6.03 10.69 7.30
N ASN A 387 -6.31 9.38 7.41
CA ASN A 387 -7.64 8.86 7.74
C ASN A 387 -7.76 8.51 9.23
N ARG A 388 -8.77 9.09 9.89
CA ARG A 388 -9.12 8.88 11.30
C ARG A 388 -9.59 7.45 11.59
N ASP A 389 -10.26 6.79 10.66
CA ASP A 389 -10.68 5.41 10.82
C ASP A 389 -9.48 4.47 10.89
N THR A 390 -8.47 4.70 10.03
CA THR A 390 -7.22 3.92 10.05
C THR A 390 -6.42 4.16 11.32
N GLU A 391 -6.34 5.42 11.78
CA GLU A 391 -5.75 5.77 13.08
C GLU A 391 -6.44 4.98 14.21
N PHE A 392 -7.77 4.99 14.25
CA PHE A 392 -8.54 4.28 15.27
C PHE A 392 -8.34 2.76 15.23
N ILE A 393 -8.33 2.16 14.03
CA ILE A 393 -8.11 0.73 13.83
C ILE A 393 -6.74 0.29 14.36
N LEU A 394 -5.69 1.07 14.14
CA LEU A 394 -4.33 0.77 14.63
C LEU A 394 -4.16 1.08 16.12
N TYR A 395 -4.81 2.14 16.61
CA TYR A 395 -4.71 2.55 18.01
C TYR A 395 -5.43 1.59 18.96
N ARG A 396 -6.58 1.04 18.54
CA ARG A 396 -7.40 0.14 19.38
C ARG A 396 -6.62 -1.08 19.90
N PRO A 397 -5.88 -1.84 19.07
CA PRO A 397 -4.99 -2.92 19.55
C PRO A 397 -3.94 -2.46 20.57
N ILE A 398 -3.30 -1.31 20.35
CA ILE A 398 -2.29 -0.75 21.27
C ILE A 398 -2.94 -0.49 22.64
N LYS A 399 -4.09 0.19 22.66
CA LYS A 399 -4.87 0.45 23.87
C LYS A 399 -5.22 -0.85 24.59
N ASN A 400 -5.73 -1.84 23.87
CA ASN A 400 -6.14 -3.13 24.43
C ASN A 400 -4.96 -3.92 25.00
N ASN A 401 -3.79 -3.89 24.34
CA ASN A 401 -2.59 -4.57 24.81
C ASN A 401 -2.05 -3.93 26.11
N ILE A 402 -2.08 -2.60 26.23
CA ILE A 402 -1.68 -1.89 27.45
C ILE A 402 -2.59 -2.27 28.61
N VAL A 403 -3.93 -2.17 28.41
CA VAL A 403 -4.91 -2.55 29.43
C VAL A 403 -4.75 -4.02 29.81
N GLY A 404 -4.64 -4.91 28.82
CA GLY A 404 -4.50 -6.34 29.04
C GLY A 404 -3.23 -6.72 29.82
N SER A 405 -2.11 -6.04 29.59
CA SER A 405 -0.86 -6.28 30.32
C SER A 405 -0.97 -5.84 31.79
N LEU A 406 -1.60 -4.69 32.06
CA LEU A 406 -1.86 -4.23 33.43
C LEU A 406 -2.90 -5.10 34.15
N THR A 407 -3.93 -5.58 33.45
CA THR A 407 -4.88 -6.55 34.02
C THR A 407 -4.20 -7.88 34.36
N LYS A 408 -3.27 -8.37 33.51
CA LYS A 408 -2.47 -9.56 33.83
C LYS A 408 -1.62 -9.35 35.09
N LEU A 409 -1.00 -8.18 35.24
CA LEU A 409 -0.26 -7.84 36.45
C LEU A 409 -1.18 -7.86 37.68
N GLN A 410 -2.35 -7.23 37.59
CA GLN A 410 -3.31 -7.21 38.70
C GLN A 410 -3.75 -8.63 39.10
N ASN A 411 -3.98 -9.51 38.12
CA ASN A 411 -4.29 -10.91 38.39
C ASN A 411 -3.13 -11.64 39.08
N VAL A 412 -1.89 -11.42 38.62
CA VAL A 412 -0.70 -11.95 39.30
C VAL A 412 -0.67 -11.49 40.75
N LEU A 413 -0.84 -10.19 41.02
CA LEU A 413 -0.84 -9.62 42.38
C LEU A 413 -1.97 -10.17 43.26
N ASN A 414 -3.10 -10.56 42.65
CA ASN A 414 -4.23 -11.15 43.33
C ASN A 414 -4.03 -12.64 43.67
N THR A 415 -3.43 -13.40 42.77
CA THR A 415 -3.22 -14.85 42.90
C THR A 415 -1.97 -15.20 43.70
N SER A 416 -0.93 -14.37 43.63
CA SER A 416 0.30 -14.57 44.41
C SER A 416 0.16 -14.01 45.82
N ASN A 417 0.92 -14.56 46.78
CA ASN A 417 0.89 -14.21 48.20
C ASN A 417 1.38 -12.77 48.51
N TYR A 418 1.01 -11.74 47.76
CA TYR A 418 1.22 -10.35 48.15
C TYR A 418 0.21 -9.95 49.22
N SER A 419 0.68 -9.33 50.30
CA SER A 419 -0.19 -8.79 51.35
C SER A 419 -0.93 -7.53 50.86
N ALA A 420 -1.93 -7.09 51.61
CA ALA A 420 -2.63 -5.84 51.32
C ALA A 420 -1.69 -4.62 51.36
N GLU A 421 -0.69 -4.64 52.24
CA GLU A 421 0.34 -3.59 52.35
C GLU A 421 1.26 -3.58 51.13
N ASP A 422 1.69 -4.75 50.65
CA ASP A 422 2.51 -4.88 49.44
C ASP A 422 1.78 -4.32 48.20
N ARG A 423 0.47 -4.57 48.11
CA ARG A 423 -0.37 -4.05 47.00
C ARG A 423 -0.51 -2.53 47.04
N MET A 424 -0.54 -1.92 48.24
CA MET A 424 -0.55 -0.46 48.37
C MET A 424 0.78 0.16 47.95
N VAL A 425 1.90 -0.48 48.27
CA VAL A 425 3.25 -0.04 47.84
C VAL A 425 3.40 -0.12 46.31
N ILE A 426 2.87 -1.17 45.69
CA ILE A 426 2.95 -1.35 44.23
C ILE A 426 2.08 -0.33 43.48
N GLY A 427 0.94 0.07 44.05
CA GLY A 427 0.11 1.15 43.50
C GLY A 427 -0.40 0.87 42.08
N CYS A 428 -0.74 -0.38 41.75
CA CYS A 428 -1.24 -0.76 40.42
C CYS A 428 -2.59 -0.08 40.14
N PRO A 429 -2.73 0.70 39.05
CA PRO A 429 -4.00 1.31 38.67
C PRO A 429 -5.01 0.23 38.25
N THR A 430 -6.30 0.44 38.56
CA THR A 430 -7.37 -0.46 38.10
C THR A 430 -7.57 -0.35 36.59
N PRO A 431 -8.09 -1.39 35.90
CA PRO A 431 -8.32 -1.33 34.46
C PRO A 431 -9.21 -0.15 34.02
N GLU A 432 -10.16 0.27 34.87
CA GLU A 432 -10.98 1.46 34.63
C GLU A 432 -10.14 2.74 34.72
N GLN A 433 -9.28 2.86 35.74
CA GLN A 433 -8.36 3.99 35.88
C GLN A 433 -7.38 4.07 34.71
N VAL A 434 -6.84 2.94 34.26
CA VAL A 434 -5.97 2.86 33.07
C VAL A 434 -6.74 3.32 31.83
N THR A 435 -7.99 2.88 31.66
CA THR A 435 -8.82 3.28 30.51
C THR A 435 -9.10 4.79 30.51
N ILE A 436 -9.32 5.39 31.69
CA ILE A 436 -9.47 6.84 31.87
C ILE A 436 -8.15 7.57 31.58
N LEU A 437 -7.02 7.05 32.05
CA LEU A 437 -5.69 7.60 31.77
C LEU A 437 -5.36 7.59 30.27
N LEU A 438 -5.67 6.49 29.58
CA LEU A 438 -5.47 6.39 28.13
C LEU A 438 -6.41 7.34 27.36
N SER A 439 -7.65 7.52 27.84
CA SER A 439 -8.62 8.40 27.20
C SER A 439 -8.27 9.88 27.41
N SER A 440 -7.81 10.26 28.61
CA SER A 440 -7.34 11.62 28.90
C SER A 440 -6.04 11.97 28.16
N ALA A 441 -5.10 11.03 28.03
CA ALA A 441 -3.90 11.20 27.20
C ALA A 441 -4.25 11.40 25.71
N SER A 442 -5.29 10.71 25.23
CA SER A 442 -5.79 10.86 23.85
C SER A 442 -6.47 12.22 23.60
N LEU A 443 -7.11 12.80 24.61
CA LEU A 443 -7.79 14.10 24.52
C LEU A 443 -6.83 15.30 24.52
N LEU A 444 -5.64 15.16 25.11
CA LEU A 444 -4.64 16.25 25.18
C LEU A 444 -4.09 16.68 23.80
N ILE A 445 -4.26 15.85 22.78
CA ILE A 445 -3.79 16.11 21.40
C ILE A 445 -4.93 16.66 20.52
N ASN A 446 -6.18 16.55 20.96
CA ASN A 446 -7.36 17.08 20.28
C ASN A 446 -7.91 18.32 21.03
N PRO A 447 -7.30 19.51 20.88
CA PRO A 447 -7.87 20.75 21.43
C PRO A 447 -9.24 21.09 20.83
N ASP A 448 -9.62 20.52 19.68
CA ASP A 448 -10.91 20.76 19.02
C ASP A 448 -12.13 20.27 19.82
N HIS A 449 -11.97 19.22 20.64
CA HIS A 449 -13.06 18.78 21.53
C HIS A 449 -13.35 19.77 22.65
N ARG A 450 -12.38 20.61 23.06
CA ARG A 450 -12.64 21.70 24.02
C ARG A 450 -13.46 22.84 23.41
N LYS A 451 -13.31 23.10 22.11
CA LYS A 451 -14.11 24.14 21.43
C LYS A 451 -15.56 23.70 21.24
N GLN A 452 -15.80 22.46 20.82
CA GLN A 452 -17.17 21.92 20.69
C GLN A 452 -17.93 21.81 22.02
N ALA A 453 -17.25 21.56 23.14
CA ALA A 453 -17.89 21.51 24.45
C ALA A 453 -18.25 22.91 24.99
N ASN A 454 -17.46 23.94 24.66
CA ASN A 454 -17.71 25.32 25.08
C ASN A 454 -18.70 26.06 24.17
N GLU A 455 -18.85 25.66 22.90
CA GLU A 455 -19.87 26.23 22.00
C GLU A 455 -21.27 25.66 22.24
N ASN A 456 -21.39 24.45 22.80
CA ASN A 456 -22.69 23.90 23.21
C ASN A 456 -23.20 24.41 24.58
N GLN A 457 -22.49 25.37 25.19
CA GLN A 457 -22.86 25.98 26.47
C GLN A 457 -23.10 27.51 26.40
N ASN A 458 -23.03 28.11 25.20
CA ASN A 458 -23.35 29.53 25.00
C ASN A 458 -24.54 29.73 24.06
#